data_AF-A0A1C5DJ04-F1
#
_entry.id   AF-A0A1C5DJ04-F1
#
_cell.length_a   1.000
_cell.length_b   1.000
_cell.length_c   1.000
_cell.angle_alpha   90.00
_cell.angle_beta   90.00
_cell.angle_gamma   90.00
#
_symmetry.space_group_name_H-M   'P 1'
#
loop_
_entity.id
_entity.type
_entity.pdbx_description
1 polymer ?
#
loop_
_entity_poly.entity_id
_entity_poly.type
_entity_poly.pdbx_seq_one_letter_code
_entity_poly.pdbx_strand_id
1 'polypeptide(L)'
;MTDSPYSVCVEFAVPDAPADLYEGLIDALLERHPHSGPSAGPAGNGNLSVRLFVDAGGVVDAVTRGIEYAQAAAMTQDITPDAVIGAEVVTEAELDRRNAQPLVPELAGVTEAAEIVGVTKQQISSLANRMPLRRHVVQELAAGPVFLADGVRTYAATEHNATRGARISDLGLSPAERAILKLLHAMANGLPWAADTPAEHTADQALLVEEVLGEGRLRVHPRPADDVDLEAVLGRLVEHRLLKTRRPYRAEQLDGHDTDVVVTVTDKGRRHAEAGAAGSDAR
;
A
#
# COMPACT_ATOMS: atom_id res chain seq x y z
N MET A 1 27.41 24.52 -22.94
CA MET A 1 26.78 23.51 -22.09
C MET A 1 26.16 24.28 -20.94
N THR A 2 24.89 24.04 -20.64
CA THR A 2 24.20 24.74 -19.55
C THR A 2 24.58 24.05 -18.25
N ASP A 3 25.13 24.80 -17.28
CA ASP A 3 25.38 24.25 -15.96
C ASP A 3 24.05 23.83 -15.32
N SER A 4 24.05 22.67 -14.68
CA SER A 4 22.91 22.13 -13.95
C SER A 4 23.32 21.87 -12.49
N PRO A 5 22.39 22.02 -11.52
CA PRO A 5 22.68 21.75 -10.12
C PRO A 5 22.75 20.23 -9.87
N TYR A 6 23.84 19.80 -9.25
CA TYR A 6 24.04 18.44 -8.77
C TYR A 6 24.20 18.44 -7.26
N SER A 7 23.58 17.48 -6.58
CA SER A 7 23.86 17.22 -5.18
C SER A 7 25.02 16.24 -5.06
N VAL A 8 26.09 16.68 -4.41
CA VAL A 8 27.28 15.90 -4.14
C VAL A 8 27.35 15.61 -2.65
N CYS A 9 27.46 14.32 -2.31
CA CYS A 9 27.69 13.84 -0.95
C CYS A 9 29.11 13.29 -0.89
N VAL A 10 29.92 13.77 0.05
CA VAL A 10 31.30 13.32 0.28
C VAL A 10 31.35 12.72 1.68
N GLU A 11 31.92 11.52 1.78
CA GLU A 11 32.10 10.81 3.03
C GLU A 11 33.58 10.77 3.41
N PHE A 12 33.87 11.07 4.68
CA PHE A 12 35.21 11.08 5.26
C PHE A 12 35.32 9.97 6.32
N ALA A 13 36.45 9.27 6.40
CA ALA A 13 36.79 8.27 7.41
C ALA A 13 37.06 8.88 8.79
N VAL A 14 36.09 9.64 9.28
CA VAL A 14 36.09 10.31 10.59
C VAL A 14 34.87 9.78 11.34
N PRO A 15 35.00 8.68 12.09
CA PRO A 15 33.91 8.17 12.92
C PRO A 15 33.66 9.08 14.11
N ASP A 16 32.42 9.10 14.60
CA ASP A 16 32.03 9.77 15.84
C ASP A 16 32.45 11.26 15.91
N ALA A 17 32.39 11.94 14.76
CA ALA A 17 32.67 13.37 14.64
C ALA A 17 31.85 14.18 15.66
N PRO A 18 32.48 15.09 16.42
CA PRO A 18 31.76 15.93 17.38
C PRO A 18 30.92 16.99 16.66
N ALA A 19 29.87 17.50 17.33
CA ALA A 19 28.87 18.35 16.69
C ALA A 19 29.41 19.70 16.17
N ASP A 20 30.40 20.26 16.87
CA ASP A 20 31.13 21.48 16.49
C ASP A 20 31.87 21.34 15.16
N LEU A 21 32.32 20.12 14.83
CA LEU A 21 32.93 19.84 13.53
C LEU A 21 31.95 20.04 12.37
N TYR A 22 30.68 19.68 12.54
CA TYR A 22 29.67 19.85 11.50
C TYR A 22 29.41 21.32 11.20
N GLU A 23 29.28 22.15 12.24
CA GLU A 23 29.08 23.60 12.10
C GLU A 23 30.30 24.25 11.43
N GLY A 24 31.52 23.90 11.85
CA GLY A 24 32.75 24.41 11.24
C GLY A 24 32.89 24.08 9.75
N LEU A 25 32.47 22.88 9.33
CA LEU A 25 32.43 22.49 7.91
C LEU A 25 31.41 23.29 7.11
N ILE A 26 30.21 23.48 7.66
CA ILE A 26 29.14 24.25 7.03
C ILE A 26 29.58 25.70 6.84
N ASP A 27 30.16 26.31 7.88
CA ASP A 27 30.66 27.69 7.83
C ASP A 27 31.79 27.85 6.80
N ALA A 28 32.76 26.94 6.78
CA ALA A 28 33.86 26.97 5.82
C ALA A 28 33.39 26.81 4.36
N LEU A 29 32.34 26.00 4.13
CA LEU A 29 31.72 25.86 2.81
C LEU A 29 30.92 27.10 2.43
N LEU A 30 30.13 27.68 3.33
CA LEU A 30 29.34 28.86 3.06
C LEU A 30 30.20 30.11 2.79
N GLU A 31 31.35 30.22 3.47
CA GLU A 31 32.30 31.32 3.26
C GLU A 31 32.85 31.34 1.83
N ARG A 32 33.17 30.16 1.27
CA ARG A 32 33.78 30.04 -0.07
C ARG A 32 32.76 29.80 -1.19
N HIS A 33 31.65 29.16 -0.85
CA HIS A 33 30.61 28.71 -1.77
C HIS A 33 29.21 29.03 -1.20
N PRO A 34 28.81 30.32 -1.15
CA PRO A 34 27.60 30.77 -0.45
C PRO A 34 26.29 30.23 -1.04
N HIS A 35 26.31 29.74 -2.28
CA HIS A 35 25.15 29.17 -2.97
C HIS A 35 25.10 27.64 -2.93
N SER A 36 26.02 26.98 -2.21
CA SER A 36 26.13 25.53 -2.20
C SER A 36 25.11 24.81 -1.29
N GLY A 37 24.39 25.54 -0.43
CA GLY A 37 23.42 24.96 0.51
C GLY A 37 23.94 23.74 1.27
N PRO A 38 25.11 23.84 1.95
CA PRO A 38 25.78 22.68 2.51
C PRO A 38 25.06 22.14 3.76
N SER A 39 25.21 20.84 3.99
CA SER A 39 24.81 20.14 5.21
C SER A 39 25.91 19.16 5.60
N ALA A 40 26.14 18.97 6.89
CA ALA A 40 27.10 18.01 7.42
C ALA A 40 26.46 17.20 8.56
N GLY A 41 26.87 15.95 8.70
CA GLY A 41 26.36 15.05 9.73
C GLY A 41 26.89 13.63 9.61
N PRO A 42 26.38 12.68 10.41
CA PRO A 42 26.80 11.29 10.33
C PRO A 42 26.20 10.59 9.09
N ALA A 43 27.02 9.84 8.37
CA ALA A 43 26.63 8.84 7.40
C ALA A 43 25.98 7.62 8.10
N GLY A 44 25.33 6.75 7.33
CA GLY A 44 24.67 5.55 7.86
C GLY A 44 25.60 4.55 8.56
N ASN A 45 26.92 4.64 8.34
CA ASN A 45 27.95 3.85 9.01
C ASN A 45 28.64 4.59 10.17
N GLY A 46 28.20 5.80 10.52
CA GLY A 46 28.75 6.61 11.62
C GLY A 46 29.92 7.54 11.25
N ASN A 47 30.40 7.48 10.01
CA ASN A 47 31.43 8.41 9.50
C ASN A 47 30.87 9.80 9.25
N LEU A 48 31.74 10.81 9.17
CA LEU A 48 31.37 12.16 8.74
C LEU A 48 30.94 12.17 7.26
N SER A 49 29.82 12.83 6.98
CA SER A 49 29.33 13.09 5.64
C SER A 49 29.03 14.58 5.46
N VAL A 50 29.35 15.09 4.27
CA VAL A 50 29.07 16.46 3.84
C VAL A 50 28.31 16.40 2.52
N ARG A 51 27.15 17.05 2.44
CA ARG A 51 26.38 17.21 1.22
C ARG A 51 26.29 18.67 0.81
N LEU A 52 26.50 18.95 -0.46
CA LEU A 52 26.43 20.29 -1.05
C LEU A 52 25.87 20.24 -2.48
N PHE A 53 25.39 21.37 -2.97
CA PHE A 53 24.99 21.58 -4.36
C PHE A 53 26.12 22.23 -5.16
N VAL A 54 26.34 21.72 -6.36
CA VAL A 54 27.38 22.19 -7.28
C VAL A 54 26.78 22.35 -8.67
N ASP A 55 26.93 23.56 -9.23
CA ASP A 55 26.65 23.82 -10.63
C ASP A 55 27.80 23.28 -11.50
N ALA A 56 27.46 22.38 -12.42
CA ALA A 56 28.45 21.74 -13.28
C ALA A 56 27.88 21.40 -14.67
N GLY A 57 28.78 21.23 -15.64
CA GLY A 57 28.42 20.83 -17.00
C GLY A 57 28.10 19.34 -17.15
N GLY A 58 28.25 18.55 -16.08
CA GLY A 58 27.96 17.12 -16.05
C GLY A 58 28.40 16.44 -14.74
N VAL A 59 28.02 15.18 -14.57
CA VAL A 59 28.23 14.39 -13.34
C VAL A 59 29.71 14.29 -12.93
N VAL A 60 30.62 14.09 -13.90
CA VAL A 60 32.06 13.95 -13.62
C VAL A 60 32.67 15.26 -13.11
N ASP A 61 32.23 16.39 -13.67
CA ASP A 61 32.67 17.72 -13.23
C ASP A 61 32.08 18.05 -11.85
N ALA A 62 30.80 17.72 -11.63
CA ALA A 62 30.15 17.87 -10.33
C ALA A 62 30.86 17.10 -9.21
N VAL A 63 31.18 15.81 -9.42
CA VAL A 63 31.86 15.01 -8.39
C VAL A 63 33.25 15.56 -8.07
N THR A 64 33.99 15.96 -9.10
CA THR A 64 35.34 16.50 -8.93
C THR A 64 35.30 17.79 -8.10
N ARG A 65 34.47 18.76 -8.51
CA ARG A 65 34.29 20.02 -7.79
C ARG A 65 33.76 19.82 -6.38
N GLY A 66 32.77 18.95 -6.21
CA GLY A 66 32.17 18.69 -4.89
C GLY A 66 33.16 18.06 -3.90
N ILE A 67 33.99 17.12 -4.35
CA ILE A 67 35.10 16.58 -3.55
C ILE A 67 36.09 17.68 -3.20
N GLU A 68 36.52 18.49 -4.18
CA GLU A 68 37.47 19.59 -3.95
C GLU A 68 36.94 20.59 -2.92
N TYR A 69 35.67 21.00 -3.02
CA TYR A 69 35.04 21.94 -2.09
C TYR A 69 34.95 21.35 -0.68
N ALA A 70 34.48 20.10 -0.57
CA ALA A 70 34.38 19.41 0.72
C ALA A 70 35.75 19.20 1.36
N GLN A 71 36.77 18.79 0.60
CA GLN A 71 38.14 18.63 1.10
C GLN A 71 38.74 19.98 1.55
N ALA A 72 38.56 21.04 0.76
CA ALA A 72 39.06 22.36 1.11
C ALA A 72 38.43 22.89 2.42
N ALA A 73 37.15 22.60 2.66
CA ALA A 73 36.49 22.90 3.93
C ALA A 73 36.99 22.00 5.07
N ALA A 74 37.11 20.69 4.83
CA ALA A 74 37.59 19.72 5.80
C ALA A 74 39.02 20.02 6.30
N MET A 75 39.89 20.51 5.41
CA MET A 75 41.24 20.96 5.78
C MET A 75 41.26 22.15 6.74
N THR A 76 40.21 22.98 6.78
CA THR A 76 40.11 24.06 7.79
C THR A 76 39.78 23.54 9.20
N GLN A 77 39.34 22.28 9.26
CA GLN A 77 38.97 21.57 10.47
C GLN A 77 39.96 20.44 10.81
N ASP A 78 41.20 20.56 10.31
CA ASP A 78 42.28 19.58 10.51
C ASP A 78 41.99 18.15 10.01
N ILE A 79 41.03 17.98 9.09
CA ILE A 79 40.76 16.71 8.41
C ILE A 79 41.63 16.63 7.16
N THR A 80 42.35 15.53 7.01
CA THR A 80 43.27 15.32 5.89
C THR A 80 42.51 14.91 4.61
N PRO A 81 42.98 15.30 3.41
CA PRO A 81 42.29 14.98 2.14
C PRO A 81 42.15 13.48 1.85
N ASP A 82 43.08 12.66 2.33
CA ASP A 82 43.08 11.19 2.22
C ASP A 82 42.01 10.52 3.09
N ALA A 83 41.32 11.28 3.95
CA ALA A 83 40.17 10.79 4.70
C ALA A 83 38.94 10.55 3.81
N VAL A 84 38.89 11.07 2.57
CA VAL A 84 37.73 10.83 1.69
C VAL A 84 37.65 9.35 1.30
N ILE A 85 36.54 8.70 1.66
CA ILE A 85 36.31 7.27 1.42
C ILE A 85 35.14 7.00 0.47
N GLY A 86 34.35 8.01 0.16
CA GLY A 86 33.22 7.87 -0.75
C GLY A 86 32.74 9.22 -1.27
N ALA A 87 32.18 9.19 -2.47
CA ALA A 87 31.40 10.30 -3.00
C ALA A 87 30.20 9.77 -3.79
N GLU A 88 29.05 10.40 -3.59
CA GLU A 88 27.82 10.15 -4.35
C GLU A 88 27.41 11.44 -5.05
N VAL A 89 27.05 11.34 -6.33
CA VAL A 89 26.52 12.46 -7.10
C VAL A 89 25.20 12.09 -7.75
N VAL A 90 24.22 12.95 -7.56
CA VAL A 90 22.89 12.84 -8.16
C VAL A 90 22.45 14.20 -8.68
N THR A 91 21.53 14.21 -9.64
CA THR A 91 20.84 15.45 -10.03
C THR A 91 19.92 15.90 -8.89
N GLU A 92 19.63 17.19 -8.81
CA GLU A 92 18.64 17.73 -7.86
C GLU A 92 17.28 17.02 -7.99
N ALA A 93 16.80 16.84 -9.22
CA ALA A 93 15.53 16.14 -9.47
C ALA A 93 15.51 14.67 -8.98
N GLU A 94 16.63 13.96 -9.06
CA GLU A 94 16.73 12.59 -8.53
C GLU A 94 16.78 12.59 -7.00
N LEU A 95 17.48 13.56 -6.39
CA LEU A 95 17.48 13.73 -4.95
C LEU A 95 16.07 14.00 -4.42
N ASP A 96 15.33 14.91 -5.06
CA ASP A 96 13.94 15.22 -4.70
C ASP A 96 13.04 13.98 -4.80
N ARG A 97 13.18 13.19 -5.86
CA ARG A 97 12.45 11.93 -6.03
C ARG A 97 12.78 10.91 -4.94
N ARG A 98 14.02 10.87 -4.44
CA ARG A 98 14.44 9.99 -3.33
C ARG A 98 13.89 10.50 -1.99
N ASN A 99 13.96 11.81 -1.75
CA ASN A 99 13.45 12.43 -0.53
C ASN A 99 11.92 12.33 -0.42
N ALA A 100 11.21 12.31 -1.56
CA ALA A 100 9.76 12.10 -1.60
C ALA A 100 9.34 10.64 -1.32
N GLN A 101 10.26 9.67 -1.35
CA GLN A 101 9.96 8.30 -0.97
C GLN A 101 9.97 8.16 0.56
N PRO A 102 8.97 7.47 1.15
CA PRO A 102 8.98 7.20 2.59
C PRO A 102 10.27 6.47 3.02
N LEU A 103 11.05 7.09 3.91
CA LEU A 103 12.31 6.55 4.45
C LEU A 103 12.11 5.23 5.21
N VAL A 104 10.93 5.05 5.79
CA VAL A 104 10.54 3.83 6.50
C VAL A 104 9.52 3.10 5.62
N PRO A 105 9.82 1.88 5.16
CA PRO A 105 8.83 1.04 4.50
C PRO A 105 7.58 0.95 5.35
N GLU A 106 6.40 0.95 4.72
CA GLU A 106 5.15 0.80 5.45
C GLU A 106 5.16 -0.50 6.26
N LEU A 107 4.91 -0.38 7.56
CA LEU A 107 4.87 -1.49 8.49
C LEU A 107 3.43 -1.86 8.82
N ALA A 108 3.19 -3.16 9.01
CA ALA A 108 1.91 -3.68 9.45
C ALA A 108 2.11 -4.42 10.78
N GLY A 109 1.27 -4.13 11.77
CA GLY A 109 1.14 -4.99 12.94
C GLY A 109 0.25 -6.19 12.64
N VAL A 110 -0.03 -7.00 13.67
CA VAL A 110 -0.90 -8.19 13.54
C VAL A 110 -2.32 -7.83 13.08
N THR A 111 -2.83 -6.67 13.49
CA THR A 111 -4.18 -6.22 13.12
C THR A 111 -4.25 -5.89 11.64
N GLU A 112 -3.34 -5.05 11.18
CA GLU A 112 -3.25 -4.56 9.80
C GLU A 112 -2.93 -5.73 8.85
N ALA A 113 -2.03 -6.62 9.26
CA ALA A 113 -1.72 -7.83 8.49
C ALA A 113 -2.94 -8.75 8.36
N ALA A 114 -3.79 -8.85 9.40
CA ALA A 114 -5.00 -9.67 9.34
C ALA A 114 -6.03 -9.09 8.37
N GLU A 115 -6.13 -7.76 8.32
CA GLU A 115 -6.98 -7.05 7.37
C GLU A 115 -6.47 -7.22 5.93
N ILE A 116 -5.16 -7.04 5.70
CA ILE A 116 -4.53 -7.23 4.37
C ILE A 116 -4.74 -8.64 3.83
N VAL A 117 -4.56 -9.67 4.67
CA VAL A 117 -4.71 -11.08 4.26
C VAL A 117 -6.19 -11.52 4.26
N GLY A 118 -7.08 -10.81 4.95
CA GLY A 118 -8.49 -11.16 5.07
C GLY A 118 -8.74 -12.34 6.03
N VAL A 119 -7.96 -12.44 7.11
CA VAL A 119 -8.05 -13.49 8.14
C VAL A 119 -8.18 -12.90 9.54
N THR A 120 -8.26 -13.75 10.57
CA THR A 120 -8.26 -13.28 11.97
C THR A 120 -6.85 -12.98 12.49
N LYS A 121 -6.74 -12.12 13.51
CA LYS A 121 -5.47 -11.82 14.20
C LYS A 121 -4.76 -13.10 14.70
N GLN A 122 -5.52 -14.04 15.26
CA GLN A 122 -4.99 -15.31 15.75
C GLN A 122 -4.39 -16.17 14.63
N GLN A 123 -5.01 -16.16 13.44
CA GLN A 123 -4.46 -16.83 12.26
C GLN A 123 -3.17 -16.17 11.79
N ILE A 124 -3.08 -14.83 11.78
CA ILE A 124 -1.83 -14.14 11.50
C ILE A 124 -0.75 -14.51 12.50
N SER A 125 -1.03 -14.49 13.81
CA SER A 125 -0.03 -14.89 14.83
C SER A 125 0.45 -16.32 14.64
N SER A 126 -0.43 -17.24 14.20
CA SER A 126 -0.03 -18.60 13.85
C SER A 126 0.79 -18.69 12.55
N LEU A 127 0.51 -17.82 11.57
CA LEU A 127 1.21 -17.77 10.28
C LEU A 127 2.55 -17.02 10.36
N ALA A 128 2.69 -16.09 11.30
CA ALA A 128 3.88 -15.27 11.50
C ALA A 128 5.14 -16.12 11.72
N ASN A 129 4.96 -17.27 12.38
CA ASN A 129 6.03 -18.23 12.63
C ASN A 129 6.25 -19.24 11.50
N ARG A 130 5.50 -19.15 10.40
CA ARG A 130 5.53 -20.08 9.28
C ARG A 130 5.98 -19.39 8.00
N MET A 131 6.72 -20.10 7.17
CA MET A 131 6.98 -19.65 5.82
C MET A 131 5.68 -19.69 5.01
N PRO A 132 5.50 -18.78 4.03
CA PRO A 132 6.41 -17.69 3.65
C PRO A 132 6.27 -16.39 4.46
N LEU A 133 5.18 -16.20 5.21
CA LEU A 133 4.89 -14.93 5.92
C LEU A 133 6.01 -14.50 6.88
N ARG A 134 6.68 -15.46 7.53
CA ARG A 134 7.82 -15.21 8.43
C ARG A 134 8.95 -14.37 7.80
N ARG A 135 9.15 -14.43 6.47
CA ARG A 135 10.21 -13.66 5.79
C ARG A 135 10.00 -12.15 5.86
N HIS A 136 8.75 -11.74 6.08
CA HIS A 136 8.37 -10.35 6.09
C HIS A 136 8.31 -9.78 7.50
N VAL A 137 8.61 -10.57 8.54
CA VAL A 137 8.74 -10.09 9.92
C VAL A 137 10.01 -9.25 10.03
N VAL A 138 9.86 -7.98 10.37
CA VAL A 138 10.95 -7.04 10.61
C VAL A 138 11.43 -7.16 12.05
N GLN A 139 10.50 -7.26 12.99
CA GLN A 139 10.80 -7.31 14.41
C GLN A 139 9.70 -8.01 15.22
N GLU A 140 10.09 -8.65 16.31
CA GLU A 140 9.18 -9.17 17.34
C GLU A 140 9.11 -8.16 18.49
N LEU A 141 7.92 -7.61 18.75
CA LEU A 141 7.66 -6.70 19.86
C LEU A 141 6.84 -7.40 20.96
N ALA A 142 6.77 -6.80 22.14
CA ALA A 142 5.91 -7.30 23.22
C ALA A 142 4.42 -7.39 22.82
N ALA A 143 3.98 -6.53 21.89
CA ALA A 143 2.63 -6.53 21.34
C ALA A 143 2.42 -7.54 20.19
N GLY A 144 3.48 -8.20 19.71
CA GLY A 144 3.47 -9.14 18.59
C GLY A 144 4.42 -8.73 17.45
N PRO A 145 4.47 -9.55 16.39
CA PRO A 145 5.33 -9.32 15.23
C PRO A 145 4.90 -8.09 14.43
N VAL A 146 5.89 -7.38 13.90
CA VAL A 146 5.74 -6.30 12.93
C VAL A 146 6.28 -6.75 11.60
N PHE A 147 5.51 -6.52 10.54
CA PHE A 147 5.80 -6.97 9.19
C PHE A 147 6.06 -5.80 8.24
N LEU A 148 6.79 -6.04 7.16
CA LEU A 148 6.74 -5.19 5.97
C LEU A 148 5.34 -5.34 5.34
N ALA A 149 4.56 -4.25 5.27
CA ALA A 149 3.20 -4.28 4.76
C ALA A 149 3.13 -4.79 3.32
N ASP A 150 4.09 -4.39 2.47
CA ASP A 150 4.20 -4.87 1.09
C ASP A 150 4.46 -6.38 0.98
N GLY A 151 5.27 -6.91 1.90
CA GLY A 151 5.50 -8.34 2.02
C GLY A 151 4.23 -9.12 2.40
N VAL A 152 3.42 -8.57 3.30
CA VAL A 152 2.13 -9.15 3.67
C VAL A 152 1.14 -9.10 2.50
N ARG A 153 1.10 -8.01 1.74
CA ARG A 153 0.27 -7.90 0.51
C ARG A 153 0.70 -8.92 -0.54
N THR A 154 2.00 -9.08 -0.75
CA THR A 154 2.55 -10.09 -1.65
C THR A 154 2.14 -11.49 -1.20
N TYR A 155 2.32 -11.81 0.09
CA TYR A 155 1.88 -13.08 0.68
C TYR A 155 0.38 -13.35 0.46
N ALA A 156 -0.45 -12.34 0.68
CA ALA A 156 -1.89 -12.43 0.44
C ALA A 156 -2.18 -12.77 -1.03
N ALA A 157 -1.54 -12.07 -1.95
CA ALA A 157 -1.74 -12.20 -3.40
C ALA A 157 -1.28 -13.55 -3.97
N THR A 158 -0.14 -14.07 -3.51
CA THR A 158 0.48 -15.27 -4.09
C THR A 158 0.12 -16.53 -3.32
N GLU A 159 0.36 -16.57 -2.02
CA GLU A 159 0.41 -17.82 -1.25
C GLU A 159 -0.91 -18.09 -0.53
N HIS A 160 -1.48 -17.07 0.10
CA HIS A 160 -2.80 -17.20 0.71
C HIS A 160 -3.89 -17.43 -0.34
N ASN A 161 -3.81 -16.73 -1.48
CA ASN A 161 -4.79 -16.86 -2.55
C ASN A 161 -4.56 -18.11 -3.42
N ALA A 162 -3.31 -18.55 -3.69
CA ALA A 162 -3.06 -19.82 -4.40
C ALA A 162 -3.54 -21.05 -3.61
N THR A 163 -3.35 -21.06 -2.28
CA THR A 163 -3.83 -22.17 -1.44
C THR A 163 -5.36 -22.23 -1.38
N ARG A 164 -6.06 -21.16 -1.78
CA ARG A 164 -7.52 -21.02 -1.69
C ARG A 164 -8.26 -21.26 -3.02
N GLY A 165 -7.60 -21.97 -3.95
CA GLY A 165 -8.30 -22.90 -4.86
C GLY A 165 -8.86 -24.14 -4.13
N ALA A 166 -8.54 -24.31 -2.84
CA ALA A 166 -9.11 -25.35 -1.99
C ALA A 166 -10.59 -25.07 -1.66
N ARG A 167 -11.47 -25.85 -2.32
CA ARG A 167 -12.90 -26.07 -2.02
C ARG A 167 -13.62 -24.84 -1.43
N ILE A 168 -14.23 -24.05 -2.30
CA ILE A 168 -15.29 -23.14 -1.90
C ILE A 168 -16.32 -23.97 -1.13
N SER A 169 -16.38 -23.75 0.19
CA SER A 169 -17.31 -24.47 1.04
C SER A 169 -18.72 -24.16 0.54
N ASP A 170 -19.51 -25.18 0.23
CA ASP A 170 -20.89 -24.95 -0.15
C ASP A 170 -21.62 -24.32 1.05
N LEU A 171 -21.98 -23.05 0.91
CA LEU A 171 -22.68 -22.30 1.95
C LEU A 171 -24.19 -22.57 1.90
N GLY A 172 -24.66 -23.44 1.00
CA GLY A 172 -26.08 -23.72 0.81
C GLY A 172 -26.85 -22.49 0.32
N LEU A 173 -26.19 -21.63 -0.46
CA LEU A 173 -26.82 -20.40 -0.96
C LEU A 173 -28.01 -20.75 -1.85
N SER A 174 -29.14 -20.10 -1.60
CA SER A 174 -30.31 -20.22 -2.46
C SER A 174 -30.02 -19.68 -3.87
N PRO A 175 -30.78 -20.08 -4.89
CA PRO A 175 -30.64 -19.53 -6.23
C PRO A 175 -30.73 -17.99 -6.26
N ALA A 176 -31.62 -17.40 -5.46
CA ALA A 176 -31.78 -15.95 -5.34
C ALA A 176 -30.56 -15.27 -4.69
N GLU A 177 -30.03 -15.82 -3.59
CA GLU A 177 -28.80 -15.33 -2.96
C GLU A 177 -27.61 -15.34 -3.93
N ARG A 178 -27.47 -16.43 -4.69
CA ARG A 178 -26.40 -16.57 -5.67
C ARG A 178 -26.55 -15.58 -6.81
N ALA A 179 -27.76 -15.39 -7.32
CA ALA A 179 -28.05 -14.45 -8.39
C ALA A 179 -27.77 -13.00 -7.96
N ILE A 180 -28.23 -12.58 -6.77
CA ILE A 180 -27.96 -11.25 -6.22
C ILE A 180 -26.46 -11.03 -6.00
N LEU A 181 -25.74 -12.03 -5.48
CA LEU A 181 -24.29 -11.95 -5.29
C LEU A 181 -23.53 -11.79 -6.62
N LYS A 182 -23.95 -12.52 -7.67
CA LYS A 182 -23.36 -12.39 -9.02
C LYS A 182 -23.62 -11.01 -9.62
N LEU A 183 -24.85 -10.52 -9.55
CA LEU A 183 -25.24 -9.19 -10.03
C LEU A 183 -24.37 -8.10 -9.38
N LEU A 184 -24.31 -8.10 -8.04
CA LEU A 184 -23.49 -7.15 -7.28
C LEU A 184 -22.01 -7.25 -7.64
N HIS A 185 -21.49 -8.46 -7.80
CA HIS A 185 -20.09 -8.65 -8.21
C HIS A 185 -19.83 -8.09 -9.61
N ALA A 186 -20.70 -8.37 -10.59
CA ALA A 186 -20.57 -7.87 -11.95
C ALA A 186 -20.59 -6.34 -11.98
N MET A 187 -21.57 -5.72 -11.31
CA MET A 187 -21.72 -4.27 -11.27
C MET A 187 -20.55 -3.57 -10.57
N ALA A 188 -20.04 -4.13 -9.47
CA ALA A 188 -18.89 -3.57 -8.74
C ALA A 188 -17.59 -3.55 -9.57
N ASN A 189 -17.49 -4.40 -10.61
CA ASN A 189 -16.30 -4.54 -11.45
C ASN A 189 -16.52 -4.04 -12.88
N GLY A 190 -17.67 -3.42 -13.17
CA GLY A 190 -18.02 -2.97 -14.52
C GLY A 190 -18.12 -4.11 -15.54
N LEU A 191 -18.42 -5.33 -15.09
CA LEU A 191 -18.59 -6.49 -15.96
C LEU A 191 -20.00 -6.47 -16.56
N PRO A 192 -20.17 -6.96 -17.80
CA PRO A 192 -21.49 -7.10 -18.41
C PRO A 192 -22.35 -8.07 -17.59
N TRP A 193 -23.58 -7.67 -17.30
CA TRP A 193 -24.59 -8.50 -16.66
C TRP A 193 -25.64 -8.92 -17.69
N ALA A 194 -25.89 -10.22 -17.79
CA ALA A 194 -26.98 -10.79 -18.56
C ALA A 194 -27.67 -11.83 -17.67
N ALA A 195 -28.98 -11.68 -17.48
CA ALA A 195 -29.75 -12.65 -16.73
C ALA A 195 -30.09 -13.83 -17.65
N ASP A 196 -29.54 -15.01 -17.37
CA ASP A 196 -29.76 -16.21 -18.18
C ASP A 196 -30.66 -17.24 -17.47
N THR A 197 -30.89 -17.05 -16.18
CA THR A 197 -31.74 -17.93 -15.36
C THR A 197 -32.93 -17.17 -14.74
N PRO A 198 -34.02 -17.86 -14.37
CA PRO A 198 -35.16 -17.21 -13.69
C PRO A 198 -34.73 -16.46 -12.42
N ALA A 199 -33.83 -17.03 -11.62
CA ALA A 199 -33.33 -16.40 -10.41
C ALA A 199 -32.51 -15.13 -10.70
N GLU A 200 -31.79 -15.08 -11.82
CA GLU A 200 -31.04 -13.89 -12.25
C GLU A 200 -31.97 -12.79 -12.78
N HIS A 201 -33.06 -13.16 -13.46
CA HIS A 201 -34.12 -12.20 -13.84
C HIS A 201 -34.81 -11.62 -12.60
N THR A 202 -35.12 -12.46 -11.62
CA THR A 202 -35.70 -11.99 -10.35
C THR A 202 -34.72 -11.11 -9.58
N ALA A 203 -33.42 -11.42 -9.57
CA ALA A 203 -32.40 -10.58 -8.94
C ALA A 203 -32.29 -9.20 -9.62
N ASP A 204 -32.30 -9.18 -10.96
CA ASP A 204 -32.31 -7.94 -11.74
C ASP A 204 -33.54 -7.09 -11.41
N GLN A 205 -34.73 -7.71 -11.34
CA GLN A 205 -35.97 -7.02 -10.96
C GLN A 205 -35.98 -6.53 -9.51
N ALA A 206 -35.47 -7.32 -8.57
CA ALA A 206 -35.51 -7.03 -7.14
C ALA A 206 -34.48 -5.97 -6.70
N LEU A 207 -33.41 -5.74 -7.47
CA LEU A 207 -32.31 -4.88 -7.06
C LEU A 207 -31.88 -3.92 -8.18
N LEU A 208 -32.02 -2.62 -7.95
CA LEU A 208 -31.46 -1.59 -8.83
C LEU A 208 -30.11 -1.14 -8.28
N VAL A 209 -29.06 -1.17 -9.09
CA VAL A 209 -27.77 -0.54 -8.74
C VAL A 209 -27.80 0.90 -9.26
N GLU A 210 -27.89 1.87 -8.36
CA GLU A 210 -27.99 3.29 -8.71
C GLU A 210 -26.63 3.90 -9.04
N GLU A 211 -25.61 3.53 -8.25
CA GLU A 211 -24.29 4.13 -8.34
C GLU A 211 -23.20 3.15 -7.94
N VAL A 212 -22.12 3.12 -8.72
CA VAL A 212 -20.85 2.48 -8.35
C VAL A 212 -19.98 3.52 -7.66
N LEU A 213 -19.84 3.40 -6.35
CA LEU A 213 -18.98 4.22 -5.53
C LEU A 213 -17.53 3.70 -5.65
N GLY A 214 -16.54 4.59 -5.49
CA GLY A 214 -15.13 4.22 -5.51
C GLY A 214 -14.80 3.06 -4.56
N GLU A 215 -13.81 2.24 -4.94
CA GLU A 215 -13.34 1.05 -4.22
C GLU A 215 -14.32 -0.15 -4.25
N GLY A 216 -15.09 -0.31 -5.32
CA GLY A 216 -15.99 -1.47 -5.50
C GLY A 216 -17.21 -1.45 -4.58
N ARG A 217 -17.58 -0.26 -4.08
CA ARG A 217 -18.77 -0.03 -3.27
C ARG A 217 -19.96 0.22 -4.18
N LEU A 218 -21.13 -0.29 -3.84
CA LEU A 218 -22.34 -0.10 -4.63
C LEU A 218 -23.42 0.54 -3.78
N ARG A 219 -24.07 1.57 -4.32
CA ARG A 219 -25.35 2.07 -3.83
C ARG A 219 -26.45 1.32 -4.55
N VAL A 220 -27.25 0.57 -3.79
CA VAL A 220 -28.31 -0.26 -4.34
C VAL A 220 -29.65 0.08 -3.73
N HIS A 221 -30.67 0.07 -4.57
CA HIS A 221 -32.04 0.35 -4.22
C HIS A 221 -32.88 -0.94 -4.35
N PRO A 222 -33.40 -1.48 -3.24
CA PRO A 222 -34.36 -2.58 -3.23
C PRO A 222 -35.63 -2.20 -4.01
N ARG A 223 -36.07 -3.06 -4.92
CA ARG A 223 -37.37 -2.95 -5.58
C ARG A 223 -38.30 -4.07 -5.09
N PRO A 224 -39.60 -3.80 -4.90
CA PRO A 224 -40.55 -4.84 -4.54
C PRO A 224 -40.60 -5.89 -5.65
N ALA A 225 -40.29 -7.14 -5.30
CA ALA A 225 -40.42 -8.30 -6.17
C ALA A 225 -41.25 -9.35 -5.41
N ASP A 226 -42.30 -9.87 -6.04
CA ASP A 226 -43.31 -10.70 -5.38
C ASP A 226 -42.75 -12.01 -4.78
N ASP A 227 -41.61 -12.48 -5.28
CA ASP A 227 -41.04 -13.80 -4.97
C ASP A 227 -39.72 -13.75 -4.17
N VAL A 228 -39.18 -12.58 -3.82
CA VAL A 228 -37.88 -12.47 -3.12
C VAL A 228 -37.91 -11.47 -1.97
N ASP A 229 -37.69 -11.98 -0.77
CA ASP A 229 -37.38 -11.18 0.41
C ASP A 229 -35.90 -10.72 0.36
N LEU A 230 -35.67 -9.56 -0.24
CA LEU A 230 -34.34 -9.01 -0.45
C LEU A 230 -33.64 -8.64 0.87
N GLU A 231 -34.40 -8.25 1.90
CA GLU A 231 -33.88 -8.01 3.25
C GLU A 231 -33.24 -9.28 3.81
N ALA A 232 -33.98 -10.39 3.79
CA ALA A 232 -33.49 -11.67 4.27
C ALA A 232 -32.30 -12.19 3.45
N VAL A 233 -32.30 -11.97 2.13
CA VAL A 233 -31.18 -12.35 1.25
C VAL A 233 -29.92 -11.55 1.58
N LEU A 234 -30.01 -10.22 1.63
CA LEU A 234 -28.87 -9.36 1.96
C LEU A 234 -28.35 -9.66 3.37
N GLY A 235 -29.26 -9.88 4.33
CA GLY A 235 -28.92 -10.30 5.68
C GLY A 235 -28.09 -11.58 5.72
N ARG A 236 -28.51 -12.64 4.99
CA ARG A 236 -27.75 -13.89 4.89
C ARG A 236 -26.41 -13.74 4.19
N LEU A 237 -26.32 -12.93 3.13
CA LEU A 237 -25.06 -12.65 2.46
C LEU A 237 -24.07 -11.91 3.37
N VAL A 238 -24.56 -11.00 4.23
CA VAL A 238 -23.76 -10.32 5.27
C VAL A 238 -23.34 -11.29 6.37
N GLU A 239 -24.24 -12.16 6.85
CA GLU A 239 -23.95 -13.19 7.86
C GLU A 239 -22.82 -14.11 7.40
N HIS A 240 -22.86 -14.54 6.13
CA HIS A 240 -21.80 -15.34 5.52
C HIS A 240 -20.54 -14.54 5.15
N ARG A 241 -20.51 -13.23 5.43
CA ARG A 241 -19.41 -12.29 5.13
C ARG A 241 -19.10 -12.20 3.64
N LEU A 242 -20.09 -12.42 2.79
CA LEU A 242 -19.99 -12.27 1.33
C LEU A 242 -20.20 -10.80 0.93
N LEU A 243 -20.96 -10.07 1.74
CA LEU A 243 -21.14 -8.62 1.64
C LEU A 243 -20.71 -7.93 2.95
N LYS A 244 -20.34 -6.65 2.85
CA LYS A 244 -20.26 -5.71 3.98
C LYS A 244 -21.29 -4.59 3.75
N THR A 245 -21.98 -4.17 4.80
CA THR A 245 -22.88 -3.00 4.80
C THR A 245 -22.42 -2.00 5.84
N ARG A 246 -22.70 -0.71 5.63
CA ARG A 246 -22.25 0.37 6.54
C ARG A 246 -23.16 0.62 7.75
N ARG A 247 -24.30 -0.05 7.85
CA ARG A 247 -25.25 -0.05 9.00
C ARG A 247 -25.92 -1.41 9.14
N PRO A 248 -26.41 -1.81 10.34
CA PRO A 248 -27.30 -2.96 10.44
C PRO A 248 -28.53 -2.66 9.59
N TYR A 249 -28.91 -3.62 8.76
CA TYR A 249 -30.14 -3.56 7.96
C TYR A 249 -31.30 -3.32 8.94
N ARG A 250 -31.89 -2.13 8.89
CA ARG A 250 -33.16 -1.81 9.54
C ARG A 250 -33.81 -0.74 8.68
N ALA A 251 -34.94 -1.07 8.08
CA ALA A 251 -35.80 -0.11 7.40
C ALA A 251 -36.28 0.90 8.44
N GLU A 252 -35.60 2.04 8.56
CA GLU A 252 -36.19 3.24 9.14
C GLU A 252 -36.84 4.03 8.00
N GLN A 253 -37.84 4.82 8.37
CA GLN A 253 -38.82 5.43 7.49
C GLN A 253 -38.71 6.96 7.67
N LEU A 254 -38.17 7.63 6.68
CA LEU A 254 -37.88 9.06 6.58
C LEU A 254 -38.08 9.48 5.12
N ASP A 255 -39.25 10.06 4.89
CA ASP A 255 -39.65 10.95 3.79
C ASP A 255 -38.71 11.01 2.56
N GLY A 256 -38.96 10.11 1.60
CA GLY A 256 -38.81 10.42 0.17
C GLY A 256 -37.91 9.51 -0.66
N HIS A 257 -36.81 8.96 -0.10
CA HIS A 257 -35.86 8.08 -0.82
C HIS A 257 -35.09 7.15 0.16
N ASP A 258 -35.79 6.34 0.96
CA ASP A 258 -35.25 5.82 2.23
C ASP A 258 -34.85 4.34 2.25
N THR A 259 -34.51 3.74 1.11
CA THR A 259 -34.13 2.32 1.03
C THR A 259 -32.77 2.05 0.40
N ASP A 260 -31.96 3.09 0.17
CA ASP A 260 -30.63 2.90 -0.42
C ASP A 260 -29.70 2.19 0.56
N VAL A 261 -29.18 1.04 0.14
CA VAL A 261 -28.18 0.28 0.89
C VAL A 261 -26.84 0.44 0.20
N VAL A 262 -25.82 0.81 0.97
CA VAL A 262 -24.44 0.75 0.49
C VAL A 262 -23.85 -0.61 0.84
N VAL A 263 -23.55 -1.38 -0.19
CA VAL A 263 -22.96 -2.72 -0.09
C VAL A 263 -21.55 -2.74 -0.66
N THR A 264 -20.71 -3.63 -0.12
CA THR A 264 -19.38 -3.93 -0.67
C THR A 264 -19.25 -5.43 -0.79
N VAL A 265 -18.94 -5.91 -2.01
CA VAL A 265 -18.67 -7.33 -2.23
C VAL A 265 -17.29 -7.66 -1.67
N THR A 266 -17.22 -8.63 -0.75
CA THR A 266 -15.93 -9.04 -0.18
C THR A 266 -15.17 -9.96 -1.13
N ASP A 267 -13.88 -10.18 -0.88
CA ASP A 267 -13.11 -11.20 -1.62
C ASP A 267 -13.73 -12.59 -1.55
N LYS A 268 -14.37 -12.91 -0.42
CA LYS A 268 -15.11 -14.16 -0.26
C LYS A 268 -16.35 -14.15 -1.17
N GLY A 269 -17.13 -13.06 -1.16
CA GLY A 269 -18.29 -12.86 -2.04
C GLY A 269 -17.95 -13.02 -3.51
N ARG A 270 -16.87 -12.37 -3.98
CA ARG A 270 -16.36 -12.48 -5.35
C ARG A 270 -16.12 -13.94 -5.76
N ARG A 271 -15.40 -14.71 -4.95
CA ARG A 271 -15.12 -16.13 -5.27
C ARG A 271 -16.38 -16.97 -5.37
N HIS A 272 -17.37 -16.72 -4.52
CA HIS A 272 -18.65 -17.42 -4.57
C HIS A 272 -19.50 -17.01 -5.79
N ALA A 273 -19.40 -15.77 -6.25
CA ALA A 273 -20.02 -15.31 -7.50
C ALA A 273 -19.40 -16.01 -8.71
N GLU A 274 -18.07 -16.04 -8.80
CA GLU A 274 -17.31 -16.59 -9.93
C GLU A 274 -17.42 -18.12 -10.03
N ALA A 275 -17.43 -18.84 -8.90
CA ALA A 275 -17.49 -20.29 -8.91
C ALA A 275 -18.84 -20.87 -9.37
N GLY A 276 -19.89 -20.05 -9.39
CA GLY A 276 -21.17 -20.42 -9.99
C GLY A 276 -21.14 -20.46 -11.53
N ALA A 277 -20.17 -19.79 -12.17
CA ALA A 277 -20.06 -19.75 -13.64
C ALA A 277 -19.33 -20.98 -14.21
N ALA A 278 -18.36 -21.54 -13.49
CA ALA A 278 -17.59 -22.70 -13.96
C ALA A 278 -18.34 -24.05 -13.88
N GLY A 279 -19.52 -24.09 -13.26
CA GLY A 279 -20.31 -25.31 -13.05
C GLY A 279 -21.40 -25.58 -14.09
N SER A 280 -21.69 -24.67 -15.02
CA SER A 280 -22.74 -24.85 -16.04
C SER A 280 -22.23 -25.40 -17.37
N ASP A 281 -20.92 -25.44 -17.61
CA ASP A 281 -20.31 -26.00 -18.83
C ASP A 281 -19.93 -27.49 -18.73
N ALA A 282 -20.32 -28.14 -17.63
CA ALA A 282 -20.05 -29.56 -17.39
C ALA A 282 -21.33 -30.34 -17.04
N ARG A 283 -22.36 -30.26 -17.90
CA ARG A 283 -23.40 -31.28 -18.02
C ARG A 283 -23.94 -31.39 -19.44
#